data_AF-A0A7J8HEJ7-F1
#
_entry.id   AF-A0A7J8HEJ7-F1
#
_cell.length_a   1.000
_cell.length_b   1.000
_cell.length_c   1.000
_cell.angle_alpha   90.00
_cell.angle_beta   90.00
_cell.angle_gamma   90.00
#
_symmetry.space_group_name_H-M   'P 1'
#
loop_
_entity.id
_entity.type
_entity.pdbx_description
1 polymer ?
#
loop_
_entity_poly.entity_id
_entity_poly.type
_entity_poly.pdbx_seq_one_letter_code
_entity_poly.pdbx_strand_id
1 'polypeptide(L)'
;MPGGVWALALALMLLDPGNAQECSPGGHRVLQNPHRSVHFDSLHLQQSATQDLICDHSLAAGWYRFLIFDRPAEMPTKCVEMNHCGTQAPIWLSLRESETLPAPGEIKQLTACATWQFLLSTTKDCCLFQIPVFVRNCGQFFVYLLQPTQGCMGYCAEAISDAKSHPCSSDEIEVEGDCVRQLSASLTPPPPGRPEVVVELIESRVFCRCAFDVPPTNNSVGFIIAWSRLSSQEVKEELKQETTVRAYSLLELDGINLRLGDRIFCMASIFFLKKPHVKSLAIESQEFFAGIKLKPELSTISEDGRAYQLRIESTIPVVCSKFSELDPECKISLKLKTVNQDLVFFWSVYPCRSW
;
A
#
# COMPACT_ATOMS: atom_id res chain seq x y z
N MET A 1 77.40 -2.92 23.53
CA MET A 1 76.49 -2.93 24.69
C MET A 1 76.76 -1.71 25.55
N PRO A 2 75.77 -1.12 26.23
CA PRO A 2 74.32 -1.15 26.03
C PRO A 2 73.78 0.31 25.90
N GLY A 3 72.51 0.61 25.67
CA GLY A 3 71.31 -0.19 25.55
C GLY A 3 70.18 0.77 25.19
N GLY A 4 69.38 0.40 24.19
CA GLY A 4 68.18 1.14 23.84
C GLY A 4 67.08 0.92 24.86
N VAL A 5 66.18 1.90 24.95
CA VAL A 5 64.84 1.70 25.49
C VAL A 5 63.88 2.38 24.53
N TRP A 6 63.42 1.61 23.53
CA TRP A 6 62.24 1.99 22.75
C TRP A 6 61.04 1.60 23.60
N ALA A 7 60.37 2.60 24.17
CA ALA A 7 59.12 2.39 24.88
C ALA A 7 58.06 1.96 23.84
N LEU A 8 57.79 0.67 23.77
CA LEU A 8 56.61 0.12 23.11
C LEU A 8 55.40 0.58 23.92
N ALA A 9 54.75 1.64 23.47
CA ALA A 9 53.40 1.97 23.90
C ALA A 9 52.49 0.87 23.33
N LEU A 10 52.22 -0.15 24.15
CA LEU A 10 51.06 -1.03 23.96
C LEU A 10 49.82 -0.16 24.12
N ALA A 11 49.34 0.36 22.99
CA ALA A 11 47.98 0.86 22.90
C ALA A 11 47.06 -0.34 23.19
N LEU A 12 46.55 -0.40 24.43
CA LEU A 12 45.32 -1.14 24.70
C LEU A 12 44.26 -0.50 23.82
N MET A 13 43.99 -1.12 22.68
CA MET A 13 42.81 -0.88 21.87
C MET A 13 41.62 -1.27 22.76
N LEU A 14 41.11 -0.29 23.52
CA LEU A 14 39.76 -0.33 24.03
C LEU A 14 38.88 -0.46 22.78
N LEU A 15 38.34 -1.65 22.57
CA LEU A 15 37.35 -1.91 21.53
C LEU A 15 36.15 -1.01 21.83
N ASP A 16 36.04 0.06 21.06
CA ASP A 16 34.90 0.95 21.04
C ASP A 16 33.64 0.09 20.79
N PRO A 17 32.61 0.10 21.66
CA PRO A 17 31.42 -0.74 21.54
C PRO A 17 30.67 -0.59 20.20
N GLY A 18 30.95 0.47 19.43
CA GLY A 18 30.41 0.71 18.09
C GLY A 18 31.19 0.10 16.92
N ASN A 19 32.35 -0.55 17.13
CA ASN A 19 33.27 -0.91 16.05
C ASN A 19 33.14 -2.36 15.53
N ALA A 20 31.98 -2.98 15.71
CA ALA A 20 31.74 -4.33 15.22
C ALA A 20 31.37 -4.34 13.73
N GLN A 21 31.88 -5.34 13.01
CA GLN A 21 31.73 -5.42 11.56
C GLN A 21 30.25 -5.39 11.17
N GLU A 22 29.39 -6.17 11.83
CA GLU A 22 27.95 -6.25 11.59
C GLU A 22 27.17 -4.96 11.91
N CYS A 23 27.73 -4.09 12.75
CA CYS A 23 27.14 -2.79 13.07
C CYS A 23 27.55 -1.69 12.07
N SER A 24 28.56 -1.95 11.24
CA SER A 24 29.04 -1.00 10.23
C SER A 24 28.19 -1.07 8.94
N PRO A 25 28.14 0.01 8.13
CA PRO A 25 27.54 -0.04 6.80
C PRO A 25 28.15 -1.17 5.95
N GLY A 26 27.31 -2.07 5.43
CA GLY A 26 27.76 -3.26 4.67
C GLY A 26 28.08 -4.50 5.51
N GLY A 27 28.08 -4.39 6.85
CA GLY A 27 28.25 -5.52 7.76
C GLY A 27 27.01 -6.39 7.96
N HIS A 28 25.85 -5.85 7.61
CA HIS A 28 24.56 -6.52 7.65
C HIS A 28 23.79 -6.26 6.35
N ARG A 29 22.85 -7.14 6.06
CA ARG A 29 21.88 -6.99 4.98
C ARG A 29 20.62 -6.32 5.52
N VAL A 30 19.97 -5.55 4.67
CA VAL A 30 18.67 -4.95 5.02
C VAL A 30 17.57 -5.88 4.54
N LEU A 31 16.75 -6.37 5.46
CA LEU A 31 15.57 -7.18 5.16
C LEU A 31 14.36 -6.25 5.12
N GLN A 32 14.04 -5.75 3.92
CA GLN A 32 12.99 -4.78 3.69
C GLN A 32 11.84 -5.38 2.89
N ASN A 33 10.68 -5.51 3.52
CA ASN A 33 9.43 -5.86 2.86
C ASN A 33 8.26 -5.40 3.74
N PRO A 34 7.37 -4.51 3.24
CA PRO A 34 6.21 -4.03 3.99
C PRO A 34 5.28 -5.12 4.53
N HIS A 35 5.16 -6.24 3.80
CA HIS A 35 4.30 -7.35 4.20
C HIS A 35 4.81 -8.06 5.46
N ARG A 36 6.09 -7.89 5.87
CA ARG A 36 6.65 -8.45 7.11
C ARG A 36 6.12 -7.77 8.39
N SER A 37 5.28 -6.75 8.26
CA SER A 37 4.63 -6.11 9.41
C SER A 37 3.71 -7.07 10.14
N VAL A 38 3.77 -7.11 11.48
CA VAL A 38 2.80 -7.85 12.31
C VAL A 38 1.35 -7.45 12.07
N HIS A 39 1.10 -6.25 11.53
CA HIS A 39 -0.24 -5.76 11.20
C HIS A 39 -0.73 -6.14 9.81
N PHE A 40 0.11 -6.77 8.98
CA PHE A 40 -0.29 -7.20 7.65
C PHE A 40 -1.02 -8.54 7.73
N ASP A 41 -2.27 -8.57 7.28
CA ASP A 41 -3.09 -9.77 7.17
C ASP A 41 -2.80 -10.49 5.84
N SER A 42 -2.43 -11.77 5.95
CA SER A 42 -2.00 -12.63 4.85
C SER A 42 -3.08 -13.62 4.42
N LEU A 43 -4.28 -13.60 5.04
CA LEU A 43 -5.42 -14.46 4.67
C LEU A 43 -5.78 -14.35 3.19
N HIS A 44 -5.76 -13.13 2.63
CA HIS A 44 -6.05 -12.90 1.22
C HIS A 44 -4.96 -13.44 0.28
N LEU A 45 -3.70 -13.45 0.72
CA LEU A 45 -2.57 -13.99 -0.05
C LEU A 45 -2.56 -15.52 -0.10
N GLN A 46 -3.33 -16.20 0.76
CA GLN A 46 -3.49 -17.64 0.72
C GLN A 46 -4.45 -18.10 -0.39
N GLN A 47 -5.29 -17.19 -0.90
CA GLN A 47 -6.27 -17.46 -1.96
C GLN A 47 -5.72 -17.16 -3.36
N SER A 48 -4.72 -16.27 -3.47
CA SER A 48 -3.95 -16.03 -4.68
C SER A 48 -2.67 -16.91 -4.70
N ALA A 49 -2.06 -17.06 -5.87
CA ALA A 49 -0.96 -17.99 -6.11
C ALA A 49 0.15 -17.94 -5.04
N THR A 50 0.74 -19.11 -4.74
CA THR A 50 1.78 -19.37 -3.71
C THR A 50 3.03 -18.47 -3.79
N GLN A 51 3.17 -17.66 -4.84
CA GLN A 51 4.32 -16.80 -5.12
C GLN A 51 4.33 -15.49 -4.31
N ASP A 52 3.21 -15.08 -3.72
CA ASP A 52 3.12 -13.80 -2.98
C ASP A 52 3.37 -13.97 -1.46
N LEU A 53 3.47 -15.21 -0.96
CA LEU A 53 3.78 -15.48 0.45
C LEU A 53 5.28 -15.34 0.73
N ILE A 54 5.60 -14.77 1.89
CA ILE A 54 6.95 -14.70 2.43
C ILE A 54 7.35 -16.08 2.95
N CYS A 55 8.32 -16.68 2.26
CA CYS A 55 8.94 -17.94 2.63
C CYS A 55 10.48 -17.77 2.78
N ASP A 56 10.97 -17.67 4.01
CA ASP A 56 12.39 -17.45 4.33
C ASP A 56 13.25 -18.73 4.26
N HIS A 57 12.76 -19.81 3.66
CA HIS A 57 13.57 -21.01 3.40
C HIS A 57 14.72 -20.75 2.42
N SER A 58 14.60 -19.69 1.61
CA SER A 58 15.62 -19.24 0.66
C SER A 58 16.48 -18.09 1.20
N LEU A 59 16.21 -17.63 2.43
CA LEU A 59 16.96 -16.56 3.07
C LEU A 59 18.37 -17.07 3.41
N ALA A 60 19.39 -16.49 2.78
CA ALA A 60 20.77 -16.83 3.09
C ALA A 60 21.12 -16.48 4.54
N ALA A 61 21.90 -17.33 5.21
CA ALA A 61 22.32 -17.04 6.58
C ALA A 61 23.19 -15.78 6.64
N GLY A 62 22.99 -14.94 7.66
CA GLY A 62 23.76 -13.70 7.83
C GLY A 62 23.14 -12.71 8.80
N TRP A 63 23.81 -11.58 9.00
CA TRP A 63 23.32 -10.48 9.82
C TRP A 63 22.29 -9.66 9.04
N TYR A 64 21.12 -9.47 9.63
CA TYR A 64 20.03 -8.73 9.05
C TYR A 64 19.55 -7.60 9.96
N ARG A 65 19.18 -6.48 9.34
CA ARG A 65 18.44 -5.39 9.95
C ARG A 65 17.09 -5.29 9.26
N PHE A 66 16.01 -5.23 10.03
CA PHE A 66 14.67 -5.12 9.47
C PHE A 66 14.32 -3.67 9.16
N LEU A 67 13.67 -3.45 8.02
CA LEU A 67 12.98 -2.21 7.70
C LEU A 67 11.57 -2.51 7.22
N ILE A 68 10.60 -1.73 7.69
CA ILE A 68 9.23 -1.72 7.16
C ILE A 68 8.94 -0.30 6.69
N PHE A 69 8.55 -0.14 5.41
CA PHE A 69 8.32 1.17 4.79
C PHE A 69 9.50 2.15 4.97
N ASP A 70 10.75 1.68 4.78
CA ASP A 70 11.98 2.46 4.99
C ASP A 70 12.20 2.95 6.44
N ARG A 71 11.53 2.35 7.43
CA ARG A 71 11.65 2.71 8.85
C ARG A 71 12.26 1.58 9.67
N PRO A 72 13.05 1.89 10.73
CA PRO A 72 13.57 0.89 11.65
C PRO A 72 12.47 -0.01 12.18
N ALA A 73 12.69 -1.32 12.06
CA ALA A 73 11.81 -2.33 12.61
C ALA A 73 12.64 -3.37 13.36
N GLU A 74 12.01 -4.01 14.32
CA GLU A 74 12.62 -5.04 15.17
C GLU A 74 11.78 -6.31 15.08
N MET A 75 12.38 -7.47 15.35
CA MET A 75 11.58 -8.68 15.52
C MET A 75 10.63 -8.49 16.72
N PRO A 76 9.32 -8.75 16.57
CA PRO A 76 8.36 -8.58 17.66
C PRO A 76 8.71 -9.54 18.80
N THR A 77 8.59 -9.08 20.04
CA THR A 77 8.84 -9.91 21.23
C THR A 77 7.57 -10.55 21.79
N LYS A 78 6.44 -10.36 21.09
CA LYS A 78 5.13 -10.91 21.44
C LYS A 78 4.69 -11.90 20.37
N CYS A 79 3.93 -12.91 20.78
CA CYS A 79 3.38 -13.88 19.85
C CYS A 79 2.55 -13.20 18.76
N VAL A 80 2.90 -13.51 17.51
CA VAL A 80 2.17 -13.05 16.32
C VAL A 80 1.15 -14.11 15.93
N GLU A 81 -0.06 -13.68 15.57
CA GLU A 81 -1.13 -14.56 15.08
C GLU A 81 -0.78 -15.21 13.74
N MET A 82 -1.33 -16.40 13.46
CA MET A 82 -1.15 -17.06 12.17
C MET A 82 -1.65 -16.20 11.02
N ASN A 83 -1.09 -16.39 9.83
CA ASN A 83 -1.47 -15.64 8.63
C ASN A 83 -1.21 -14.14 8.75
N HIS A 84 -0.25 -13.73 9.58
CA HIS A 84 0.23 -12.36 9.62
C HIS A 84 1.66 -12.25 9.08
N CYS A 85 2.11 -11.02 8.88
CA CYS A 85 3.47 -10.70 8.46
C CYS A 85 3.87 -11.31 7.10
N GLY A 86 2.88 -11.49 6.23
CA GLY A 86 3.03 -11.94 4.85
C GLY A 86 3.29 -13.44 4.74
N THR A 87 3.10 -14.22 5.82
CA THR A 87 3.41 -15.64 5.86
C THR A 87 2.32 -16.43 6.60
N GLN A 88 2.30 -17.76 6.41
CA GLN A 88 1.37 -18.64 7.12
C GLN A 88 1.83 -18.95 8.55
N ALA A 89 3.15 -19.06 8.72
CA ALA A 89 3.83 -19.41 9.95
C ALA A 89 4.76 -18.26 10.38
N PRO A 90 4.22 -17.26 11.10
CA PRO A 90 4.99 -16.09 11.50
C PRO A 90 6.03 -16.42 12.57
N ILE A 91 7.26 -15.93 12.37
CA ILE A 91 8.38 -16.09 13.30
C ILE A 91 8.61 -14.79 14.06
N TRP A 92 8.62 -14.88 15.39
CA TRP A 92 8.81 -13.77 16.34
C TRP A 92 9.89 -14.12 17.36
N LEU A 93 10.43 -13.13 18.08
CA LEU A 93 11.50 -13.33 19.05
C LEU A 93 10.91 -13.65 20.44
N SER A 94 11.13 -14.86 20.95
CA SER A 94 10.64 -15.26 22.26
C SER A 94 11.63 -14.87 23.35
N LEU A 95 11.17 -14.08 24.31
CA LEU A 95 11.89 -13.72 25.51
C LEU A 95 11.26 -14.46 26.69
N ARG A 96 12.05 -15.28 27.39
CA ARG A 96 11.64 -15.88 28.66
C ARG A 96 11.47 -14.78 29.72
N GLU A 97 10.77 -15.06 30.82
CA GLU A 97 10.50 -14.07 31.87
C GLU A 97 11.76 -13.39 32.45
N SER A 98 12.91 -14.08 32.45
CA SER A 98 14.20 -13.54 32.89
C SER A 98 15.10 -13.02 31.76
N GLU A 99 14.69 -13.16 30.50
CA GLU A 99 15.47 -12.77 29.34
C GLU A 99 15.06 -11.38 28.82
N THR A 100 16.04 -10.49 28.74
CA THR A 100 15.90 -9.18 28.09
C THR A 100 16.69 -9.13 26.79
N LEU A 101 16.37 -8.14 25.94
CA LEU A 101 17.19 -7.78 24.79
C LEU A 101 18.61 -7.37 25.22
N PRO A 102 19.63 -7.57 24.36
CA PRO A 102 21.02 -7.22 24.68
C PRO A 102 21.22 -5.73 24.96
N ALA A 103 22.10 -5.40 25.90
CA ALA A 103 22.51 -4.02 26.15
C ALA A 103 23.37 -3.48 24.98
N PRO A 104 23.48 -2.15 24.81
CA PRO A 104 24.31 -1.57 23.74
C PRO A 104 25.73 -2.16 23.70
N GLY A 105 26.16 -2.61 22.52
CA GLY A 105 27.45 -3.27 22.29
C GLY A 105 27.47 -4.79 22.54
N GLU A 106 26.44 -5.33 23.19
CA GLU A 106 26.33 -6.76 23.54
C GLU A 106 25.72 -7.58 22.38
N ILE A 107 26.14 -8.85 22.31
CA ILE A 107 25.52 -9.90 21.50
C ILE A 107 24.94 -10.98 22.42
N LYS A 108 23.69 -11.36 22.18
CA LYS A 108 22.98 -12.36 22.98
C LYS A 108 22.30 -13.38 22.09
N GLN A 109 22.44 -14.66 22.43
CA GLN A 109 21.69 -15.73 21.79
C GLN A 109 20.29 -15.80 22.41
N LEU A 110 19.27 -15.72 21.57
CA LEU A 110 17.86 -15.79 21.92
C LEU A 110 17.16 -16.85 21.06
N THR A 111 15.90 -17.13 21.38
CA THR A 111 15.09 -18.11 20.63
C THR A 111 14.01 -17.38 19.83
N ALA A 112 13.99 -17.57 18.52
CA ALA A 112 12.84 -17.20 17.71
C ALA A 112 11.85 -18.36 17.63
N CYS A 113 10.56 -18.06 17.65
CA CYS A 113 9.47 -19.01 17.70
C CYS A 113 8.57 -18.83 16.49
N ALA A 114 8.20 -19.94 15.84
CA ALA A 114 7.19 -19.95 14.79
C ALA A 114 5.82 -20.30 15.39
N THR A 115 4.83 -19.46 15.11
CA THR A 115 3.44 -19.70 15.48
C THR A 115 2.77 -20.66 14.49
N TRP A 116 2.11 -21.71 15.00
CA TRP A 116 1.30 -22.62 14.18
C TRP A 116 0.12 -23.21 14.95
N GLN A 117 -0.93 -23.58 14.22
CA GLN A 117 -2.11 -24.27 14.73
C GLN A 117 -2.43 -25.44 13.81
N PHE A 118 -2.54 -26.64 14.39
CA PHE A 118 -2.99 -27.81 13.65
C PHE A 118 -4.50 -27.75 13.41
N LEU A 119 -4.96 -28.19 12.23
CA LEU A 119 -6.36 -28.16 11.78
C LEU A 119 -7.36 -28.85 12.75
N LEU A 120 -6.87 -29.71 13.66
CA LEU A 120 -7.67 -30.46 14.63
C LEU A 120 -7.49 -29.97 16.08
N SER A 121 -6.68 -28.92 16.29
CA SER A 121 -6.39 -28.36 17.62
C SER A 121 -7.08 -27.01 17.80
N THR A 122 -7.78 -26.83 18.92
CA THR A 122 -8.30 -25.54 19.35
C THR A 122 -7.25 -24.71 20.10
N THR A 123 -6.11 -25.30 20.44
CA THR A 123 -4.99 -24.61 21.07
C THR A 123 -3.96 -24.23 20.02
N LYS A 124 -3.70 -22.92 19.96
CA LYS A 124 -2.62 -22.31 19.17
C LYS A 124 -1.31 -22.48 19.93
N ASP A 125 -0.28 -23.00 19.25
CA ASP A 125 1.07 -23.02 19.80
C ASP A 125 1.89 -21.86 19.19
N CYS A 126 2.18 -20.86 20.01
CA CYS A 126 2.97 -19.69 19.63
C CYS A 126 4.46 -20.02 19.44
N CYS A 127 4.94 -21.18 19.87
CA CYS A 127 6.34 -21.57 19.75
C CYS A 127 6.48 -23.05 19.38
N LEU A 128 5.78 -23.46 18.32
CA LEU A 128 5.86 -24.84 17.85
C LEU A 128 7.25 -25.19 17.33
N PHE A 129 7.86 -24.27 16.57
CA PHE A 129 9.24 -24.41 16.08
C PHE A 129 10.15 -23.37 16.74
N GLN A 130 11.29 -23.83 17.24
CA GLN A 130 12.30 -23.00 17.88
C GLN A 130 13.52 -22.86 16.97
N ILE A 131 13.94 -21.62 16.74
CA ILE A 131 15.05 -21.27 15.85
C ILE A 131 16.05 -20.44 16.68
N PRO A 132 17.31 -20.87 16.84
CA PRO A 132 18.30 -20.08 17.56
C PRO A 132 18.67 -18.85 16.73
N VAL A 133 18.64 -17.67 17.34
CA VAL A 133 19.00 -16.39 16.71
C VAL A 133 19.97 -15.63 17.60
N PHE A 134 21.02 -15.06 17.02
CA PHE A 134 21.87 -14.11 17.75
C PHE A 134 21.38 -12.70 17.48
N VAL A 135 21.22 -11.92 18.54
CA VAL A 135 20.80 -10.52 18.48
C VAL A 135 21.96 -9.67 18.99
N ARG A 136 22.37 -8.67 18.20
CA ARG A 136 23.38 -7.69 18.61
C ARG A 136 22.76 -6.30 18.68
N ASN A 137 23.02 -5.58 19.76
CA ASN A 137 22.63 -4.19 19.91
C ASN A 137 23.77 -3.28 19.45
N CYS A 138 23.59 -2.60 18.32
CA CYS A 138 24.57 -1.64 17.79
C CYS A 138 24.40 -0.22 18.38
N GLY A 139 23.68 -0.11 19.50
CA GLY A 139 23.33 1.15 20.16
C GLY A 139 22.10 1.81 19.54
N GLN A 140 22.13 2.05 18.23
CA GLN A 140 21.05 2.75 17.50
C GLN A 140 20.02 1.79 16.84
N PHE A 141 20.38 0.51 16.70
CA PHE A 141 19.53 -0.52 16.09
C PHE A 141 20.02 -1.91 16.50
N PHE A 142 19.13 -2.90 16.35
CA PHE A 142 19.52 -4.31 16.46
C PHE A 142 19.82 -4.91 15.10
N VAL A 143 20.78 -5.84 15.08
CA VAL A 143 20.99 -6.77 13.97
C VAL A 143 20.79 -8.19 14.46
N TYR A 144 20.24 -9.02 13.58
CA TYR A 144 19.83 -10.39 13.88
C TYR A 144 20.58 -11.35 12.97
N LEU A 145 21.28 -12.32 13.54
CA LEU A 145 21.91 -13.38 12.76
C LEU A 145 20.82 -14.42 12.43
N LEU A 146 20.24 -14.30 11.24
CA LEU A 146 19.14 -15.13 10.78
C LEU A 146 19.67 -16.31 9.95
N GLN A 147 18.88 -17.38 9.93
CA GLN A 147 19.16 -18.60 9.16
C GLN A 147 17.95 -18.95 8.26
N PRO A 148 18.17 -19.69 7.17
CA PRO A 148 17.07 -20.20 6.34
C PRO A 148 16.08 -21.02 7.18
N THR A 149 14.78 -20.81 6.97
CA THR A 149 13.72 -21.50 7.74
C THR A 149 13.45 -22.90 7.20
N GLN A 150 12.93 -23.79 8.06
CA GLN A 150 12.44 -25.11 7.63
C GLN A 150 11.02 -24.98 7.04
N GLY A 151 10.89 -25.08 5.72
CA GLY A 151 9.61 -24.85 5.03
C GLY A 151 9.25 -23.36 4.90
N CYS A 152 8.03 -23.08 4.45
CA CYS A 152 7.57 -21.70 4.23
C CYS A 152 7.13 -21.05 5.55
N MET A 153 8.10 -20.46 6.25
CA MET A 153 7.90 -19.61 7.42
C MET A 153 8.57 -18.26 7.17
N GLY A 154 8.16 -17.20 7.88
CA GLY A 154 8.69 -15.85 7.64
C GLY A 154 9.05 -15.12 8.93
N TYR A 155 10.24 -14.51 8.97
CA TYR A 155 10.62 -13.60 10.06
C TYR A 155 9.79 -12.31 10.00
N CYS A 156 8.99 -12.09 11.04
CA CYS A 156 8.19 -10.89 11.18
C CYS A 156 9.02 -9.73 11.71
N ALA A 157 8.51 -8.53 11.46
CA ALA A 157 9.05 -7.30 12.01
C ALA A 157 7.90 -6.40 12.50
N GLU A 158 8.20 -5.60 13.52
CA GLU A 158 7.32 -4.59 14.09
C GLU A 158 8.05 -3.25 14.04
N ALA A 159 7.39 -2.22 13.51
CA ALA A 159 7.99 -0.90 13.41
C ALA A 159 8.22 -0.32 14.80
N ILE A 160 9.40 0.25 15.05
CA ILE A 160 9.69 0.92 16.32
C ILE A 160 8.83 2.19 16.38
N SER A 161 7.91 2.28 17.33
CA SER A 161 7.10 3.48 17.53
C SER A 161 7.96 4.61 18.10
N ASP A 162 7.71 5.85 17.65
CA ASP A 162 8.42 7.08 18.08
C ASP A 162 8.27 7.38 19.61
N ALA A 163 7.73 6.46 20.41
CA ALA A 163 7.38 6.61 21.82
C ALA A 163 8.46 6.10 22.80
N LYS A 164 9.62 5.64 22.33
CA LYS A 164 10.73 5.13 23.17
C LYS A 164 12.00 6.00 23.21
N SER A 165 11.98 7.21 22.66
CA SER A 165 13.01 8.22 22.93
C SER A 165 12.52 9.18 24.04
N HIS A 166 13.38 9.43 25.03
CA HIS A 166 13.12 10.23 26.24
C HIS A 166 12.42 11.59 25.97
N PRO A 167 11.54 12.07 26.88
CA PRO A 167 10.67 13.21 26.62
C PRO A 167 11.33 14.56 26.95
N CYS A 168 11.37 15.47 25.97
CA CYS A 168 11.33 16.91 26.27
C CYS A 168 9.89 17.30 26.65
N SER A 169 9.73 18.30 27.52
CA SER A 169 8.40 18.77 27.97
C SER A 169 7.54 19.19 26.79
N SER A 170 6.21 19.11 26.98
CA SER A 170 5.15 19.12 25.96
C SER A 170 5.14 20.26 24.93
N ASP A 171 6.06 21.24 25.00
CA ASP A 171 6.12 22.40 24.10
C ASP A 171 7.50 22.68 23.45
N GLU A 172 8.55 21.86 23.66
CA GLU A 172 9.90 22.12 23.10
C GLU A 172 10.64 20.84 22.64
N ILE A 173 11.51 20.94 21.62
CA ILE A 173 12.39 19.85 21.17
C ILE A 173 13.86 20.31 21.20
N GLU A 174 14.76 19.43 21.66
CA GLU A 174 16.21 19.63 21.58
C GLU A 174 16.74 19.53 20.14
N VAL A 175 17.41 20.60 19.69
CA VAL A 175 18.28 20.57 18.51
C VAL A 175 19.70 20.89 18.98
N GLU A 176 20.63 19.96 18.74
CA GLU A 176 22.06 20.13 19.07
C GLU A 176 22.35 20.39 20.57
N GLY A 177 21.41 20.03 21.46
CA GLY A 177 21.51 20.20 22.92
C GLY A 177 20.73 21.38 23.49
N ASP A 178 19.98 22.14 22.68
CA ASP A 178 19.14 23.25 23.16
C ASP A 178 17.66 23.09 22.74
N CYS A 179 16.74 23.34 23.68
CA CYS A 179 15.29 23.25 23.49
C CYS A 179 14.71 24.45 22.74
N VAL A 180 13.95 24.21 21.65
CA VAL A 180 13.28 25.27 20.86
C VAL A 180 11.76 25.03 20.78
N ARG A 181 10.96 26.08 20.97
CA ARG A 181 9.48 26.06 20.81
C ARG A 181 9.08 25.96 19.34
N GLN A 182 8.28 24.96 19.00
CA GLN A 182 7.85 24.72 17.62
C GLN A 182 6.54 25.43 17.29
N LEU A 183 6.58 26.29 16.27
CA LEU A 183 5.39 26.69 15.50
C LEU A 183 4.80 25.43 14.87
N SER A 184 3.54 25.15 15.22
CA SER A 184 2.74 23.97 14.90
C SER A 184 2.85 23.50 13.45
N ALA A 185 3.62 22.43 13.21
CA ALA A 185 3.42 21.58 12.04
C ALA A 185 2.29 20.60 12.36
N SER A 186 1.21 20.62 11.57
CA SER A 186 0.05 19.74 11.80
C SER A 186 0.49 18.27 11.79
N LEU A 187 0.06 17.52 12.81
CA LEU A 187 0.33 16.08 12.93
C LEU A 187 -0.29 15.26 11.77
N THR A 188 -1.32 15.80 11.12
CA THR A 188 -1.98 15.23 9.96
C THR A 188 -1.46 15.85 8.66
N PRO A 189 -1.27 15.05 7.59
CA PRO A 189 -0.96 15.60 6.28
C PRO A 189 -2.12 16.45 5.77
N PRO A 190 -1.84 17.52 5.01
CA PRO A 190 -2.89 18.26 4.31
C PRO A 190 -3.65 17.31 3.38
N PRO A 191 -4.98 17.49 3.24
CA PRO A 191 -5.77 16.69 2.31
C PRO A 191 -5.32 16.92 0.86
N PRO A 192 -5.53 15.94 -0.03
CA PRO A 192 -5.22 16.11 -1.45
C PRO A 192 -6.12 17.18 -2.07
N GLY A 193 -5.70 17.70 -3.23
CA GLY A 193 -6.62 18.42 -4.11
C GLY A 193 -7.84 17.57 -4.45
N ARG A 194 -8.93 18.20 -4.88
CA ARG A 194 -10.14 17.47 -5.26
C ARG A 194 -9.79 16.49 -6.39
N PRO A 195 -10.07 15.17 -6.24
CA PRO A 195 -9.80 14.24 -7.31
C PRO A 195 -10.66 14.50 -8.54
N GLU A 196 -10.04 14.39 -9.70
CA GLU A 196 -10.68 14.51 -11.00
C GLU A 196 -10.68 13.15 -11.70
N VAL A 197 -11.85 12.76 -12.19
CA VAL A 197 -12.03 11.52 -12.95
C VAL A 197 -12.03 11.84 -14.43
N VAL A 198 -11.06 11.27 -15.14
CA VAL A 198 -10.85 11.46 -16.58
C VAL A 198 -10.80 10.08 -17.25
N VAL A 199 -11.27 9.98 -18.49
CA VAL A 199 -11.24 8.71 -19.22
C VAL A 199 -9.99 8.63 -20.08
N GLU A 200 -9.27 7.52 -19.97
CA GLU A 200 -8.07 7.20 -20.74
C GLU A 200 -8.29 5.93 -21.58
N LEU A 201 -7.75 5.92 -22.79
CA LEU A 201 -7.73 4.74 -23.66
C LEU A 201 -6.31 4.16 -23.66
N ILE A 202 -6.15 2.96 -23.11
CA ILE A 202 -4.86 2.26 -23.01
C ILE A 202 -4.99 0.93 -23.74
N GLU A 203 -4.22 0.73 -24.81
CA GLU A 203 -4.20 -0.54 -25.56
C GLU A 203 -5.59 -1.02 -26.04
N SER A 204 -6.46 -0.09 -26.44
CA SER A 204 -7.86 -0.35 -26.84
C SER A 204 -8.82 -0.74 -25.70
N ARG A 205 -8.39 -0.62 -24.45
CA ARG A 205 -9.22 -0.76 -23.26
C ARG A 205 -9.48 0.62 -22.65
N VAL A 206 -10.66 0.80 -22.09
CA VAL A 206 -11.08 2.08 -21.54
C VAL A 206 -10.92 2.06 -20.03
N PHE A 207 -10.25 3.08 -19.49
CA PHE A 207 -10.00 3.23 -18.06
C PHE A 207 -10.53 4.58 -17.57
N CYS A 208 -11.16 4.59 -16.41
CA CYS A 208 -11.35 5.79 -15.63
C CYS A 208 -10.11 6.01 -14.77
N ARG A 209 -9.42 7.13 -15.00
CA ARG A 209 -8.31 7.59 -14.18
C ARG A 209 -8.79 8.60 -13.18
N CYS A 210 -8.50 8.35 -11.91
CA CYS A 210 -8.65 9.32 -10.85
C CYS A 210 -7.29 9.92 -10.52
N ALA A 211 -7.13 11.24 -10.63
CA ALA A 211 -5.90 11.95 -10.31
C ALA A 211 -6.19 13.18 -9.44
N PHE A 212 -5.22 13.61 -8.64
CA PHE A 212 -5.37 14.74 -7.72
C PHE A 212 -4.03 15.46 -7.48
N ASP A 213 -4.11 16.73 -7.12
CA ASP A 213 -2.94 17.52 -6.75
C ASP A 213 -2.42 17.12 -5.37
N VAL A 214 -1.10 16.96 -5.27
CA VAL A 214 -0.41 16.64 -4.01
C VAL A 214 0.12 17.95 -3.41
N PRO A 215 -0.30 18.32 -2.19
CA PRO A 215 0.23 19.50 -1.51
C PRO A 215 1.75 19.37 -1.30
N PRO A 216 2.51 20.47 -1.38
CA PRO A 216 3.94 20.44 -1.13
C PRO A 216 4.22 19.98 0.31
N THR A 217 4.96 18.88 0.45
CA THR A 217 5.31 18.26 1.73
C THR A 217 6.78 17.87 1.73
N ASN A 218 7.48 18.14 2.83
CA ASN A 218 8.87 17.70 3.04
C ASN A 218 8.98 16.20 3.39
N ASN A 219 7.85 15.53 3.61
CA ASN A 219 7.78 14.13 3.98
C ASN A 219 7.27 13.29 2.82
N SER A 220 7.82 12.08 2.68
CA SER A 220 7.29 11.06 1.76
C SER A 220 5.86 10.68 2.16
N VAL A 221 4.95 10.72 1.19
CA VAL A 221 3.52 10.46 1.37
C VAL A 221 3.07 9.26 0.55
N GLY A 222 2.04 8.59 1.04
CA GLY A 222 1.28 7.60 0.32
C GLY A 222 -0.19 8.02 0.22
N PHE A 223 -0.93 7.33 -0.63
CA PHE A 223 -2.32 7.62 -0.94
C PHE A 223 -3.17 6.38 -0.77
N ILE A 224 -4.36 6.56 -0.22
CA ILE A 224 -5.43 5.55 -0.25
C ILE A 224 -6.48 6.09 -1.19
N ILE A 225 -6.75 5.33 -2.25
CA ILE A 225 -7.70 5.70 -3.30
C ILE A 225 -8.81 4.65 -3.35
N ALA A 226 -10.05 5.08 -3.20
CA ALA A 226 -11.23 4.23 -3.21
C ALA A 226 -12.20 4.67 -4.31
N TRP A 227 -12.68 3.71 -5.09
CA TRP A 227 -13.70 3.88 -6.11
C TRP A 227 -15.03 3.38 -5.59
N SER A 228 -16.09 4.15 -5.83
CA SER A 228 -17.46 3.72 -5.54
C SER A 228 -18.39 4.02 -6.70
N ARG A 229 -19.48 3.26 -6.80
CA ARG A 229 -20.61 3.52 -7.70
C ARG A 229 -21.88 3.85 -6.93
N LEU A 230 -22.73 4.67 -7.52
CA LEU A 230 -24.06 4.94 -7.01
C LEU A 230 -25.03 3.85 -7.49
N SER A 231 -25.60 3.09 -6.56
CA SER A 231 -26.62 2.09 -6.85
C SER A 231 -27.95 2.75 -7.23
N SER A 232 -28.89 1.95 -7.73
CA SER A 232 -30.25 2.41 -8.02
C SER A 232 -31.03 2.86 -6.78
N GLN A 233 -30.57 2.46 -5.59
CA GLN A 233 -31.13 2.89 -4.30
C GLN A 233 -30.42 4.14 -3.74
N GLU A 234 -29.60 4.83 -4.55
CA GLU A 234 -28.81 6.00 -4.16
C GLU A 234 -27.81 5.70 -3.03
N VAL A 235 -27.35 4.44 -2.95
CA VAL A 235 -26.32 4.01 -1.99
C VAL A 235 -24.98 3.84 -2.72
N LYS A 236 -23.90 4.32 -2.12
CA LYS A 236 -22.55 4.14 -2.67
C LYS A 236 -22.02 2.74 -2.36
N GLU A 237 -21.73 1.97 -3.40
CA GLU A 237 -21.11 0.65 -3.32
C GLU A 237 -19.62 0.75 -3.67
N GLU A 238 -18.75 0.20 -2.83
CA GLU A 238 -17.31 0.18 -3.09
C GLU A 238 -16.98 -0.79 -4.22
N LEU A 239 -16.20 -0.33 -5.20
CA LEU A 239 -15.73 -1.12 -6.34
C LEU A 239 -14.28 -1.57 -6.17
N LYS A 240 -13.42 -0.69 -5.65
CA LYS A 240 -11.98 -0.93 -5.55
C LYS A 240 -11.39 0.00 -4.50
N GLN A 241 -10.56 -0.53 -3.60
CA GLN A 241 -9.72 0.27 -2.73
C GLN A 241 -8.26 -0.16 -2.88
N GLU A 242 -7.36 0.81 -3.04
CA GLU A 242 -5.93 0.55 -3.15
C GLU A 242 -5.09 1.53 -2.33
N THR A 243 -3.92 1.07 -1.91
CA THR A 243 -2.89 1.90 -1.26
C THR A 243 -1.70 2.00 -2.19
N THR A 244 -1.30 3.21 -2.55
CA THR A 244 -0.28 3.47 -3.58
C THR A 244 0.56 4.70 -3.25
N VAL A 245 1.76 4.78 -3.83
CA VAL A 245 2.61 5.99 -3.79
C VAL A 245 2.39 6.90 -5.00
N ARG A 246 1.55 6.46 -5.96
CA ARG A 246 1.19 7.26 -7.14
C ARG A 246 -0.03 8.11 -6.82
N ALA A 247 0.00 9.38 -7.21
CA ALA A 247 -1.11 10.32 -7.04
C ALA A 247 -2.26 10.08 -8.05
N TYR A 248 -2.47 8.83 -8.46
CA TYR A 248 -3.55 8.43 -9.35
C TYR A 248 -3.89 6.94 -9.23
N SER A 249 -5.12 6.59 -9.63
CA SER A 249 -5.64 5.23 -9.72
C SER A 249 -6.34 5.00 -11.05
N LEU A 250 -6.38 3.74 -11.51
CA LEU A 250 -7.08 3.32 -12.72
C LEU A 250 -8.17 2.29 -12.37
N LEU A 251 -9.34 2.48 -12.97
CA LEU A 251 -10.49 1.57 -12.93
C LEU A 251 -10.90 1.22 -14.37
N GLU A 252 -10.87 -0.06 -14.72
CA GLU A 252 -11.20 -0.53 -16.08
C GLU A 252 -12.71 -0.58 -16.30
N LEU A 253 -13.17 -0.13 -17.47
CA LEU A 253 -14.55 -0.29 -17.91
C LEU A 253 -14.71 -1.65 -18.60
N ASP A 254 -14.83 -2.69 -17.78
CA ASP A 254 -14.85 -4.11 -18.19
C ASP A 254 -16.26 -4.70 -18.33
N GLY A 255 -17.30 -3.98 -17.89
CA GLY A 255 -18.68 -4.46 -17.83
C GLY A 255 -19.00 -5.38 -16.64
N ILE A 256 -17.99 -5.75 -15.86
CA ILE A 256 -18.14 -6.58 -14.66
C ILE A 256 -18.18 -5.67 -13.43
N ASN A 257 -17.10 -4.92 -13.21
CA ASN A 257 -16.91 -4.01 -12.10
C ASN A 257 -17.49 -2.62 -12.39
N LEU A 258 -17.25 -2.13 -13.61
CA LEU A 258 -17.75 -0.84 -14.09
C LEU A 258 -18.54 -1.00 -15.39
N ARG A 259 -19.79 -0.54 -15.40
CA ARG A 259 -20.72 -0.69 -16.53
C ARG A 259 -21.07 0.67 -17.14
N LEU A 260 -21.43 0.62 -18.43
CA LEU A 260 -22.05 1.75 -19.12
C LEU A 260 -23.34 2.16 -18.39
N GLY A 261 -23.44 3.44 -18.05
CA GLY A 261 -24.55 4.04 -17.30
C GLY A 261 -24.25 4.24 -15.81
N ASP A 262 -23.13 3.70 -15.30
CA ASP A 262 -22.77 3.86 -13.88
C ASP A 262 -22.39 5.31 -13.56
N ARG A 263 -22.79 5.77 -12.37
CA ARG A 263 -22.35 7.02 -11.77
C ARG A 263 -21.30 6.70 -10.71
N ILE A 264 -20.07 7.14 -10.90
CA ILE A 264 -18.92 6.78 -10.05
C ILE A 264 -18.32 7.98 -9.33
N PHE A 265 -17.68 7.68 -8.20
CA PHE A 265 -16.94 8.62 -7.38
C PHE A 265 -15.57 8.04 -7.07
N CYS A 266 -14.57 8.92 -7.03
CA CYS A 266 -13.23 8.61 -6.53
C CYS A 266 -12.97 9.37 -5.24
N MET A 267 -12.55 8.67 -4.20
CA MET A 267 -12.16 9.24 -2.92
C MET A 267 -10.67 9.03 -2.69
N ALA A 268 -9.94 10.09 -2.36
CA ALA A 268 -8.50 10.05 -2.09
C ALA A 268 -8.17 10.61 -0.70
N SER A 269 -7.25 9.96 0.00
CA SER A 269 -6.66 10.47 1.24
C SER A 269 -5.14 10.32 1.23
N ILE A 270 -4.46 11.23 1.91
CA ILE A 270 -3.00 11.26 2.04
C ILE A 270 -2.62 10.71 3.42
N PHE A 271 -1.55 9.94 3.49
CA PHE A 271 -0.90 9.61 4.76
C PHE A 271 0.60 9.81 4.63
N PHE A 272 1.28 10.12 5.74
CA PHE A 272 2.74 10.11 5.74
C PHE A 272 3.19 8.65 5.72
N LEU A 273 4.12 8.27 4.84
CA LEU A 273 4.71 6.92 4.83
C LEU A 273 5.33 6.59 6.20
N LYS A 274 5.76 7.64 6.90
CA LYS A 274 6.19 7.59 8.28
C LYS A 274 5.08 7.09 9.22
N LYS A 275 3.89 7.69 9.19
CA LYS A 275 2.79 7.40 10.11
C LYS A 275 1.53 7.00 9.32
N PRO A 276 1.44 5.75 8.80
CA PRO A 276 0.32 5.34 7.94
C PRO A 276 -1.04 5.32 8.64
N HIS A 277 -1.04 5.23 9.98
CA HIS A 277 -2.26 5.35 10.79
C HIS A 277 -2.82 6.76 10.83
N VAL A 278 -2.00 7.78 10.53
CA VAL A 278 -2.41 9.18 10.52
C VAL A 278 -2.72 9.59 9.08
N LYS A 279 -4.02 9.60 8.77
CA LYS A 279 -4.55 9.91 7.45
C LYS A 279 -5.10 11.34 7.43
N SER A 280 -5.02 12.00 6.29
CA SER A 280 -5.72 13.25 6.03
C SER A 280 -7.23 12.99 5.99
N LEU A 281 -7.99 14.08 5.92
CA LEU A 281 -9.37 13.99 5.45
C LEU A 281 -9.38 13.39 4.04
N ALA A 282 -10.35 12.50 3.81
CA ALA A 282 -10.60 11.93 2.50
C ALA A 282 -11.43 12.92 1.69
N ILE A 283 -10.96 13.24 0.48
CA ILE A 283 -11.64 14.15 -0.44
C ILE A 283 -12.21 13.34 -1.59
N GLU A 284 -13.48 13.60 -1.90
CA GLU A 284 -14.21 12.93 -2.96
C GLU A 284 -14.26 13.80 -4.22
N SER A 285 -14.22 13.13 -5.38
CA SER A 285 -14.42 13.73 -6.68
C SER A 285 -15.86 14.23 -6.87
N GLN A 286 -16.08 15.00 -7.93
CA GLN A 286 -17.43 15.16 -8.45
C GLN A 286 -17.97 13.84 -8.99
N GLU A 287 -19.30 13.72 -9.06
CA GLU A 287 -19.95 12.59 -9.73
C GLU A 287 -19.49 12.51 -11.18
N PHE A 288 -18.99 11.35 -11.58
CA PHE A 288 -18.66 11.06 -12.97
C PHE A 288 -19.67 10.06 -13.53
N PHE A 289 -20.45 10.48 -14.52
CA PHE A 289 -21.29 9.56 -15.29
C PHE A 289 -20.44 8.87 -16.33
N ALA A 290 -20.26 7.55 -16.23
CA ALA A 290 -19.62 6.72 -17.22
C ALA A 290 -20.69 6.22 -18.21
N GLY A 291 -21.01 7.00 -19.25
CA GLY A 291 -21.96 6.53 -20.26
C GLY A 291 -22.18 7.45 -21.45
N ILE A 292 -23.20 7.09 -22.22
CA ILE A 292 -23.74 7.87 -23.32
C ILE A 292 -25.14 8.31 -22.91
N LYS A 293 -25.42 9.61 -22.98
CA LYS A 293 -26.72 10.20 -22.62
C LYS A 293 -27.32 11.04 -23.73
N LEU A 294 -28.64 11.07 -23.80
CA LEU A 294 -29.40 11.96 -24.67
C LEU A 294 -29.75 13.25 -23.91
N LYS A 295 -29.54 14.40 -24.53
CA LYS A 295 -29.96 15.71 -24.03
C LYS A 295 -30.90 16.40 -25.02
N PRO A 296 -32.07 16.90 -24.55
CA PRO A 296 -32.64 16.67 -23.23
C PRO A 296 -33.01 15.18 -23.04
N GLU A 297 -33.11 14.71 -21.81
CA GLU A 297 -33.57 13.34 -21.46
C GLU A 297 -35.08 13.14 -21.72
N LEU A 298 -35.66 13.91 -22.65
CA LEU A 298 -37.08 13.83 -22.97
C LEU A 298 -37.40 12.44 -23.53
N SER A 299 -38.33 11.76 -22.86
CA SER A 299 -38.79 10.40 -23.17
C SER A 299 -39.86 10.37 -24.27
N THR A 300 -40.44 11.52 -24.63
CA THR A 300 -41.54 11.62 -25.60
C THR A 300 -41.38 12.83 -26.52
N ILE A 301 -41.49 12.57 -27.82
CA ILE A 301 -41.52 13.57 -28.89
C ILE A 301 -42.92 13.53 -29.50
N SER A 302 -43.60 14.67 -29.56
CA SER A 302 -44.91 14.78 -30.19
C SER A 302 -44.78 14.97 -31.71
N GLU A 303 -45.63 14.26 -32.47
CA GLU A 303 -45.78 14.45 -33.92
C GLU A 303 -46.63 15.69 -34.24
N ASP A 304 -46.22 16.86 -33.72
CA ASP A 304 -46.96 18.12 -33.82
C ASP A 304 -46.45 19.04 -34.94
N GLY A 305 -45.59 18.52 -35.82
CA GLY A 305 -44.97 19.26 -36.92
C GLY A 305 -43.84 20.20 -36.49
N ARG A 306 -43.46 20.24 -35.20
CA ARG A 306 -42.28 21.00 -34.73
C ARG A 306 -41.00 20.20 -34.95
N ALA A 307 -39.90 20.91 -35.22
CA ALA A 307 -38.58 20.31 -35.28
C ALA A 307 -38.02 20.11 -33.86
N TYR A 308 -37.55 18.91 -33.56
CA TYR A 308 -36.91 18.57 -32.29
C TYR A 308 -35.43 18.27 -32.49
N GLN A 309 -34.59 18.86 -31.64
CA GLN A 309 -33.15 18.61 -31.65
C GLN A 309 -32.76 17.66 -30.52
N LEU A 310 -32.18 16.52 -30.88
CA LEU A 310 -31.62 15.55 -29.95
C LEU A 310 -30.09 15.64 -29.98
N ARG A 311 -29.46 15.78 -28.81
CA ARG A 311 -28.00 15.76 -28.67
C ARG A 311 -27.57 14.51 -27.93
N ILE A 312 -26.62 13.76 -28.49
CA ILE A 312 -25.96 12.66 -27.78
C ILE A 312 -24.67 13.21 -27.17
N GLU A 313 -24.49 13.03 -25.87
CA GLU A 313 -23.24 13.30 -25.17
C GLU A 313 -22.65 11.99 -24.66
N SER A 314 -21.40 11.73 -25.02
CA SER A 314 -20.64 10.59 -24.50
C SER A 314 -19.54 11.11 -23.58
N THR A 315 -19.42 10.52 -22.39
CA THR A 315 -18.28 10.72 -21.48
C THR A 315 -17.21 9.65 -21.65
N ILE A 316 -17.51 8.59 -22.41
CA ILE A 316 -16.62 7.46 -22.67
C ILE A 316 -16.27 7.40 -24.17
N PRO A 317 -15.02 7.12 -24.57
CA PRO A 317 -14.69 6.93 -25.98
C PRO A 317 -15.40 5.68 -26.54
N VAL A 318 -15.87 5.78 -27.77
CA VAL A 318 -16.40 4.64 -28.53
C VAL A 318 -15.21 3.94 -29.17
N VAL A 319 -14.85 2.77 -28.66
CA VAL A 319 -13.73 1.99 -29.19
C VAL A 319 -14.19 1.22 -30.43
N CYS A 320 -13.66 1.60 -31.59
CA CYS A 320 -13.93 0.94 -32.86
C CYS A 320 -12.80 -0.03 -33.19
N SER A 321 -13.08 -1.33 -33.25
CA SER A 321 -12.09 -2.33 -33.66
C SER A 321 -11.90 -2.31 -35.18
N LYS A 322 -10.66 -2.06 -35.64
CA LYS A 322 -10.30 -2.09 -37.08
C LYS A 322 -10.39 -3.47 -37.75
N PHE A 323 -10.71 -4.51 -36.97
CA PHE A 323 -10.66 -5.92 -37.39
C PHE A 323 -12.04 -6.59 -37.54
N SER A 324 -13.13 -5.84 -37.38
CA SER A 324 -14.44 -6.40 -37.71
C SER A 324 -14.71 -6.24 -39.20
N GLU A 325 -14.43 -7.27 -39.99
CA GLU A 325 -14.81 -7.36 -41.42
C GLU A 325 -16.35 -7.26 -41.64
N LEU A 326 -17.13 -7.25 -40.56
CA LEU A 326 -18.60 -7.32 -40.56
C LEU A 326 -19.30 -5.97 -40.38
N ASP A 327 -18.61 -4.88 -40.00
CA ASP A 327 -19.22 -3.54 -39.99
C ASP A 327 -18.15 -2.46 -40.28
N PRO A 328 -17.99 -2.00 -41.54
CA PRO A 328 -16.99 -0.98 -41.90
C PRO A 328 -17.28 0.40 -41.29
N GLU A 329 -18.46 0.56 -40.68
CA GLU A 329 -18.94 1.81 -40.12
C GLU A 329 -19.12 1.68 -38.61
N CYS A 330 -18.12 2.15 -37.86
CA CYS A 330 -18.30 2.34 -36.42
C CYS A 330 -19.41 3.36 -36.19
N LYS A 331 -20.58 2.89 -35.72
CA LYS A 331 -21.79 3.70 -35.56
C LYS A 331 -22.52 3.34 -34.28
N ILE A 332 -23.14 4.34 -33.66
CA ILE A 332 -24.09 4.14 -32.56
C ILE A 332 -25.49 4.12 -33.17
N SER A 333 -26.25 3.06 -32.93
CA SER A 333 -27.64 2.95 -33.40
C SER A 333 -28.61 3.45 -32.33
N LEU A 334 -29.40 4.46 -32.66
CA LEU A 334 -30.54 4.91 -31.86
C LEU A 334 -31.82 4.27 -32.39
N LYS A 335 -32.56 3.63 -31.48
CA LYS A 335 -33.86 3.01 -31.79
C LYS A 335 -34.98 3.89 -31.25
N LEU A 336 -35.81 4.44 -32.14
CA LEU A 336 -37.00 5.21 -31.78
C LEU A 336 -38.23 4.33 -31.97
N LYS A 337 -39.13 4.31 -30.98
CA LYS A 337 -40.40 3.59 -31.01
C LYS A 337 -41.56 4.58 -30.97
N THR A 338 -42.56 4.37 -31.80
CA THR A 338 -43.80 5.18 -31.79
C THR A 338 -44.86 4.55 -30.88
N VAL A 339 -45.64 5.38 -30.17
CA VAL A 339 -46.66 4.92 -29.19
C VAL A 339 -47.90 4.30 -29.88
N ASN A 340 -48.19 4.69 -31.13
CA ASN A 340 -49.42 4.32 -31.83
C ASN A 340 -49.25 3.38 -33.03
N GLN A 341 -48.01 3.02 -33.41
CA GLN A 341 -47.73 2.11 -34.52
C GLN A 341 -46.49 1.27 -34.18
N ASP A 342 -46.44 0.01 -34.61
CA ASP A 342 -45.24 -0.86 -34.50
C ASP A 342 -44.08 -0.41 -35.43
N LEU A 343 -44.08 0.87 -35.84
CA LEU A 343 -43.02 1.46 -36.62
C LEU A 343 -41.81 1.73 -35.72
N VAL A 344 -40.68 1.16 -36.12
CA VAL A 344 -39.39 1.33 -35.48
C VAL A 344 -38.51 2.10 -36.44
N PHE A 345 -38.06 3.28 -36.02
CA PHE A 345 -37.08 4.05 -36.78
C PHE A 345 -35.68 3.79 -36.23
N PHE A 346 -34.73 3.55 -37.13
CA PHE A 346 -33.32 3.37 -36.82
C PHE A 346 -32.52 4.55 -37.36
N TRP A 347 -31.80 5.22 -36.48
CA TRP A 347 -30.88 6.30 -36.83
C TRP A 347 -29.47 5.87 -36.44
N SER A 348 -28.51 6.10 -37.32
CA SER A 348 -27.10 5.82 -37.05
C SER A 348 -26.37 7.14 -36.82
N VAL A 349 -25.66 7.24 -35.69
CA VAL A 349 -24.78 8.37 -35.38
C VAL A 349 -23.34 7.91 -35.51
N TYR A 350 -22.60 8.59 -36.37
CA TYR A 350 -21.19 8.32 -36.61
C TYR A 350 -20.35 9.13 -35.62
N PRO A 351 -19.34 8.52 -34.96
CA PRO A 351 -18.41 9.26 -34.13
C PRO A 351 -17.68 10.29 -34.99
N CYS A 352 -17.57 11.53 -34.49
CA CYS A 352 -16.78 12.56 -35.15
C CYS A 352 -15.33 12.07 -35.28
N ARG A 353 -14.83 11.92 -36.52
CA ARG A 353 -13.40 11.71 -36.74
C ARG A 353 -12.68 12.99 -36.30
N SER A 354 -11.99 12.94 -35.17
CA SER A 354 -10.95 13.92 -34.85
C SER A 354 -9.83 13.73 -35.88
N TRP A 355 -9.64 14.74 -36.73
CA TRP A 355 -8.59 14.81 -37.74
C TRP A 355 -7.21 14.93 -37.10
#